data_AF-A0A9X1GEW7-F1
#
_entry.id   AF-A0A9X1GEW7-F1
#
_cell.length_a   1.000
_cell.length_b   1.000
_cell.length_c   1.000
_cell.angle_alpha   90.00
_cell.angle_beta   90.00
_cell.angle_gamma   90.00
#
_symmetry.space_group_name_H-M   'P 1'
#
loop_
_entity.id
_entity.type
_entity.pdbx_description
1 polymer ?
#
loop_
_entity_poly.entity_id
_entity_poly.type
_entity_poly.pdbx_seq_one_letter_code
_entity_poly.pdbx_strand_id
1 'polypeptide(L)' 'MKIYEAIVIGSGVSGLSAAYGLKEAGKTVLVVEEDLWGGSCPNRGCDPKKVLLSA' A
#
# COMPACT_ATOMS: atom_id res chain seq x y z
N MET A 1 11.28 -21.28 -5.66
CA MET A 1 10.97 -20.02 -6.38
C MET A 1 9.46 -19.88 -6.46
N LYS A 2 8.88 -18.73 -6.09
CA LYS A 2 7.43 -18.48 -6.22
C LYS A 2 7.18 -17.58 -7.43
N ILE A 3 6.20 -17.93 -8.25
CA ILE A 3 5.76 -17.13 -9.39
C ILE A 3 4.56 -16.31 -8.93
N TYR A 4 4.55 -15.03 -9.27
CA TYR A 4 3.44 -14.11 -9.03
C TYR A 4 3.00 -13.52 -10.37
N GLU A 5 1.70 -13.29 -10.51
CA GLU A 5 1.13 -12.67 -11.71
C GLU A 5 1.32 -11.15 -11.73
N ALA A 6 1.52 -10.53 -10.57
CA ALA A 6 1.85 -9.12 -10.45
C ALA A 6 2.76 -8.84 -9.26
N ILE A 7 3.63 -7.84 -9.42
CA ILE A 7 4.47 -7.30 -8.36
C ILE A 7 4.17 -5.80 -8.25
N VAL A 8 3.78 -5.36 -7.06
CA VAL A 8 3.58 -3.96 -6.71
C VAL A 8 4.74 -3.50 -5.83
N ILE A 9 5.39 -2.43 -6.24
CA ILE A 9 6.49 -1.81 -5.48
C ILE A 9 5.94 -0.58 -4.78
N GLY A 10 5.97 -0.59 -3.46
CA GLY A 10 5.36 0.40 -2.57
C GLY A 10 3.96 0.00 -2.08
N SER A 11 3.76 0.10 -0.77
CA SER A 11 2.50 -0.16 -0.06
C SER A 11 1.68 1.11 0.20
N GLY A 12 1.95 2.20 -0.52
CA GLY A 12 1.14 3.40 -0.48
C GLY A 12 -0.30 3.15 -0.92
N VAL A 13 -1.18 4.13 -0.70
CA VAL A 13 -2.62 4.05 -1.01
C VAL A 13 -2.90 3.54 -2.44
N SER A 14 -2.16 4.05 -3.43
CA SER A 14 -2.29 3.61 -4.82
C SER A 14 -1.79 2.18 -5.04
N GLY A 15 -0.64 1.83 -4.46
CA GLY A 15 -0.04 0.49 -4.57
C GLY A 15 -0.96 -0.57 -3.98
N LEU A 16 -1.47 -0.35 -2.76
CA LEU A 16 -2.41 -1.28 -2.13
C LEU A 16 -3.75 -1.31 -2.85
N SER A 17 -4.27 -0.18 -3.35
CA SER A 17 -5.51 -0.17 -4.14
C SER A 17 -5.38 -1.04 -5.40
N ALA A 18 -4.26 -0.94 -6.13
CA ALA A 18 -3.98 -1.81 -7.27
C ALA A 18 -3.80 -3.28 -6.85
N ALA A 19 -3.05 -3.54 -5.77
CA ALA A 19 -2.80 -4.89 -5.28
C ALA A 19 -4.09 -5.59 -4.84
N TYR A 20 -4.99 -4.89 -4.15
CA TYR A 20 -6.28 -5.43 -3.75
C TYR A 20 -7.19 -5.68 -4.96
N GLY A 21 -7.27 -4.74 -5.91
CA GLY A 21 -8.07 -4.96 -7.13
C GLY A 21 -7.59 -6.18 -7.93
N LEU A 22 -6.27 -6.39 -8.03
CA LEU A 22 -5.71 -7.59 -8.65
C LEU A 22 -6.02 -8.86 -7.84
N LYS A 23 -5.95 -8.77 -6.51
CA LYS A 23 -6.26 -9.89 -5.63
C LYS A 23 -7.74 -10.29 -5.73
N GLU A 24 -8.65 -9.32 -5.80
CA GLU A 24 -10.08 -9.52 -6.01
C GLU A 24 -10.37 -10.16 -7.38
N ALA A 25 -9.58 -9.84 -8.41
CA ALA A 25 -9.59 -10.51 -9.70
C ALA A 25 -8.96 -11.93 -9.69
N GLY A 26 -8.66 -12.47 -8.50
CA GLY A 26 -8.12 -13.83 -8.33
C GLY A 26 -6.61 -13.96 -8.60
N LYS A 27 -5.89 -12.85 -8.79
CA LYS A 27 -4.47 -12.86 -9.12
C LYS A 27 -3.58 -13.10 -7.90
N THR A 28 -2.44 -13.73 -8.14
CA THR A 28 -1.35 -13.84 -7.17
C THR A 28 -0.47 -12.58 -7.24
N VAL A 29 -0.49 -11.78 -6.17
CA VAL A 29 0.19 -10.49 -6.12
C VAL A 29 1.23 -10.49 -5.01
N LEU A 30 2.43 -10.02 -5.33
CA LEU A 30 3.47 -9.69 -4.35
C LEU A 30 3.52 -8.18 -4.18
N VAL A 31 3.43 -7.69 -2.95
CA VAL A 31 3.67 -6.28 -2.62
C VAL A 31 5.00 -6.20 -1.88
N VAL A 32 5.89 -5.31 -2.31
CA VAL A 32 7.17 -5.06 -1.67
C VAL A 32 7.17 -3.63 -1.16
N GLU A 33 7.52 -3.47 0.12
CA GLU A 33 7.67 -2.18 0.78
C GLU A 33 9.00 -2.18 1.54
N GLU A 34 9.73 -1.07 1.48
CA GLU A 34 11.00 -0.92 2.19
C GLU A 34 10.81 -0.31 3.59
N ASP A 35 9.76 0.49 3.78
CA ASP A 35 9.50 1.28 4.98
C ASP A 35 8.16 0.85 5.63
N LEU A 36 7.45 1.79 6.26
CA LEU A 36 6.17 1.55 6.91
C LEU A 36 5.04 1.28 5.91
N TRP A 37 4.26 0.24 6.22
CA TRP A 37 3.09 -0.15 5.44
C TRP A 37 2.07 1.00 5.33
N GLY A 38 1.41 1.14 4.18
CA GLY A 38 0.43 2.20 3.93
C GLY A 38 1.03 3.48 3.34
N GLY A 39 2.37 3.59 3.31
CA GLY A 39 3.09 4.71 2.71
C GLY A 39 2.90 6.04 3.44
N SER A 40 3.11 7.16 2.74
CA SER A 40 3.17 8.47 3.41
C SER A 40 1.86 8.92 4.05
N CYS A 41 0.69 8.63 3.48
CA CYS A 41 -0.59 9.20 3.94
C CYS A 41 -0.91 8.84 5.41
N PRO A 42 -0.90 7.57 5.84
CA PRO A 42 -1.14 7.23 7.24
C PRO A 42 0.06 7.51 8.15
N ASN A 43 1.28 7.42 7.64
CA ASN A 43 2.48 7.44 8.48
C ASN A 43 3.04 8.85 8.71
N ARG A 44 2.97 9.73 7.71
CA ARG A 44 3.63 11.04 7.71
C ARG A 44 2.93 12.08 6.82
N GLY A 45 1.62 11.94 6.64
CA GLY A 45 0.85 12.72 5.68
C GLY A 45 -0.54 13.04 6.18
N CYS A 46 -1.56 12.51 5.50
CA CYS A 46 -2.96 12.80 5.73
C CYS A 46 -3.40 12.63 7.19
N ASP A 47 -3.07 11.49 7.79
CA ASP A 47 -3.61 11.13 9.11
C ASP A 47 -2.89 11.88 10.23
N PRO A 48 -1.54 11.92 10.29
CA PRO A 48 -0.84 12.77 11.26
C PRO A 48 -1.20 14.24 11.10
N LYS A 49 -1.37 14.74 9.86
CA LYS A 49 -1.84 16.11 9.62
C LYS A 49 -3.19 16.36 10.27
N LYS A 50 -4.16 15.46 10.09
CA LYS A 50 -5.49 15.60 10.70
C LYS A 50 -5.41 15.60 12.22
N VAL A 51 -4.66 14.67 12.80
CA VAL A 51 -4.47 14.57 14.26
C VAL A 51 -3.86 15.85 14.82
N LEU A 52 -2.79 16.35 14.22
CA LEU A 52 -2.09 17.56 14.67
C LEU A 52 -2.92 18.83 14.50
N LEU A 53 -3.74 18.92 13.45
CA LEU A 53 -4.61 20.08 13.23
C LEU A 53 -5.81 20.08 14.19
N SER A 54 -6.25 18.91 14.66
CA SER A 54 -7.36 18.78 15.61
C SER A 54 -6.95 18.78 17.09
N ALA A 55 -5.65 18.84 17.38
CA ALA A 55 -5.10 18.92 18.73
C ALA A 55 -5.03 20.38 19.21
#